data_AF-T1CAE4-F1
#
_entry.id   AF-T1CAE4-F1
#
_cell.length_a   1.000
_cell.length_b   1.000
_cell.length_c   1.000
_cell.angle_alpha   90.00
_cell.angle_beta   90.00
_cell.angle_gamma   90.00
#
_symmetry.space_group_name_H-M   'P 1'
#
loop_
_entity.id
_entity.type
_entity.pdbx_description
1 polymer ?
#
loop_
_entity_poly.entity_id
_entity_poly.type
_entity_poly.pdbx_seq_one_letter_code
_entity_poly.pdbx_strand_id
1 'polypeptide(L)'
;MRGRMDGGKPRIPFQVRTIRGSTFNTIGPAVPEFEIEVGKRLLRANHYHDLGGILEVFVLDVYCLRTIPCNALVLDLGAGIGDFSLAASNRLRGGGLILALEPNPTDFQLLRTNLQLNHVRNVIPEECALGREPGLVSLSFKGTSFVARSVPLDDILKSAGSFYSRRSLSHPIFVKMD
;
A
#
# COMPACT_ATOMS: atom_id res chain seq x y z
N MET A 1 -23.04 -3.87 -39.89
CA MET A 1 -21.74 -3.55 -39.27
C MET A 1 -21.79 -3.93 -37.81
N ARG A 2 -21.16 -5.05 -37.40
CA ARG A 2 -21.00 -5.42 -35.98
C ARG A 2 -19.63 -4.93 -35.55
N GLY A 3 -19.59 -3.98 -34.61
CA GLY A 3 -18.34 -3.50 -34.00
C GLY A 3 -17.72 -4.60 -33.15
N ARG A 4 -16.43 -4.87 -33.37
CA ARG A 4 -15.64 -5.72 -32.48
C ARG A 4 -15.49 -5.01 -31.14
N MET A 5 -15.96 -5.65 -30.08
CA MET A 5 -15.52 -5.36 -28.72
C MET A 5 -14.20 -6.11 -28.53
N ASP A 6 -13.07 -5.42 -28.71
CA ASP A 6 -11.77 -5.95 -28.28
C ASP A 6 -11.72 -5.93 -26.74
N GLY A 7 -12.28 -6.98 -26.13
CA GLY A 7 -12.27 -7.25 -24.69
C GLY A 7 -10.94 -7.79 -24.16
N GLY A 8 -9.81 -7.39 -24.75
CA GLY A 8 -8.49 -7.77 -24.24
C GLY A 8 -8.21 -6.99 -22.96
N LYS A 9 -8.19 -7.66 -21.79
CA LYS A 9 -7.63 -7.07 -20.57
C LYS A 9 -6.24 -6.52 -20.91
N PRO A 10 -5.92 -5.26 -20.59
CA PRO A 10 -4.60 -4.71 -20.86
C PRO A 10 -3.55 -5.63 -20.25
N ARG A 11 -2.62 -6.14 -21.06
CA ARG A 11 -1.45 -6.87 -20.56
C ARG A 11 -0.56 -5.85 -19.86
N ILE A 12 -0.62 -5.82 -18.53
CA ILE A 12 0.33 -5.06 -17.73
C ILE A 12 1.64 -5.86 -17.78
N PRO A 13 2.73 -5.32 -18.35
CA PRO A 13 4.01 -6.02 -18.32
C PRO A 13 4.43 -6.19 -16.86
N PHE A 14 4.75 -7.42 -16.50
CA PHE A 14 5.12 -7.85 -15.16
C PHE A 14 6.47 -8.56 -15.24
N GLN A 15 7.48 -8.06 -14.53
CA GLN A 15 8.79 -8.69 -14.42
C GLN A 15 9.16 -8.81 -12.94
N VAL A 16 9.65 -9.98 -12.55
CA VAL A 16 10.20 -10.21 -11.20
C VAL A 16 11.69 -10.45 -11.33
N ARG A 17 12.47 -9.68 -10.58
CA ARG A 17 13.92 -9.85 -10.45
C ARG A 17 14.25 -10.14 -9.00
N THR A 18 14.98 -11.22 -8.76
CA THR A 18 15.56 -11.46 -7.43
C THR A 18 16.73 -10.51 -7.24
N ILE A 19 16.75 -9.74 -6.15
CA ILE A 19 17.93 -9.01 -5.75
C ILE A 19 18.85 -10.02 -5.05
N ARG A 20 19.89 -10.50 -5.74
CA ARG A 20 20.94 -11.26 -5.07
C ARG A 20 21.84 -10.29 -4.32
N GLY A 21 21.74 -10.28 -2.99
CA GLY A 21 22.75 -9.69 -2.11
C GLY A 21 22.29 -8.44 -1.36
N SER A 22 21.77 -8.65 -0.16
CA SER A 22 21.93 -7.70 0.93
C SER A 22 22.26 -8.54 2.18
N THR A 23 23.56 -8.77 2.41
CA THR A 23 24.07 -9.20 3.72
C THR A 23 23.85 -8.06 4.70
N PHE A 24 22.61 -7.84 5.12
CA PHE A 24 22.38 -7.28 6.44
C PHE A 24 22.73 -8.38 7.43
N ASN A 25 23.50 -8.01 8.44
CA ASN A 25 24.04 -8.89 9.45
C ASN A 25 22.89 -9.41 10.34
N THR A 26 22.04 -10.28 9.82
CA THR A 26 20.95 -10.93 10.56
C THR A 26 21.36 -12.36 10.87
N ILE A 27 21.42 -12.67 12.16
CA ILE A 27 21.44 -14.03 12.69
C ILE A 27 20.07 -14.64 12.35
N GLY A 28 19.91 -15.22 11.17
CA GLY A 28 18.66 -15.82 10.67
C GLY A 28 18.74 -16.19 9.18
N PRO A 29 17.84 -17.07 8.66
CA PRO A 29 17.85 -17.43 7.24
C PRO A 29 17.61 -16.18 6.38
N ALA A 30 18.44 -15.98 5.36
CA ALA A 30 18.33 -14.86 4.43
C ALA A 30 16.96 -14.90 3.73
N VAL A 31 16.09 -13.97 4.06
CA VAL A 31 14.81 -13.82 3.38
C VAL A 31 15.08 -13.13 2.04
N PRO A 32 14.67 -13.70 0.90
CA PRO A 32 14.96 -13.10 -0.41
C PRO A 32 14.27 -11.74 -0.54
N GLU A 33 15.04 -10.72 -0.90
CA GLU A 33 14.53 -9.42 -1.32
C GLU A 33 14.24 -9.49 -2.84
N PHE A 34 13.02 -9.15 -3.22
CA PHE A 34 12.56 -9.15 -4.60
C PHE A 34 12.38 -7.71 -5.07
N GLU A 35 12.80 -7.44 -6.30
CA GLU A 35 12.41 -6.25 -7.04
C GLU A 35 11.41 -6.66 -8.12
N ILE A 36 10.23 -6.06 -8.09
CA ILE A 36 9.10 -6.43 -8.92
C ILE A 36 8.71 -5.20 -9.73
N GLU A 37 8.85 -5.30 -11.04
CA GLU A 37 8.43 -4.28 -11.98
C GLU A 37 7.02 -4.58 -12.47
N VAL A 38 6.09 -3.65 -12.24
CA VAL A 38 4.70 -3.73 -12.68
C VAL A 38 4.36 -2.49 -13.48
N GLY A 39 4.32 -2.62 -14.81
CA GLY A 39 4.17 -1.47 -15.70
C GLY A 39 5.34 -0.49 -15.57
N LYS A 40 5.09 0.68 -14.96
CA LYS A 40 6.13 1.71 -14.67
C LYS A 40 6.52 1.75 -13.19
N ARG A 41 6.04 0.80 -12.39
CA ARG A 41 6.24 0.76 -10.94
C ARG A 41 7.31 -0.26 -10.60
N LEU A 42 8.16 0.09 -9.65
CA LEU A 42 9.16 -0.79 -9.05
C LEU A 42 8.80 -1.00 -7.58
N LEU A 43 8.60 -2.23 -7.16
CA LEU A 43 8.30 -2.59 -5.77
C LEU A 43 9.38 -3.49 -5.22
N ARG A 44 9.78 -3.24 -3.97
CA ARG A 44 10.55 -4.15 -3.15
C ARG A 44 9.62 -4.95 -2.25
N ALA A 45 9.86 -6.25 -2.21
CA ALA A 45 9.15 -7.21 -1.38
C ALA A 45 10.17 -8.10 -0.67
N ASN A 46 9.79 -8.62 0.49
CA ASN A 46 10.65 -9.53 1.25
C ASN A 46 9.91 -10.79 1.71
N HIS A 47 8.64 -10.98 1.33
CA HIS A 47 7.88 -12.16 1.72
C HIS A 47 7.00 -12.65 0.58
N TYR A 48 6.73 -13.96 0.50
CA TYR A 48 5.88 -14.52 -0.56
C TYR A 48 4.43 -14.01 -0.48
N HIS A 49 3.96 -13.63 0.71
CA HIS A 49 2.66 -12.96 0.89
C HIS A 49 2.57 -11.63 0.13
N ASP A 50 3.69 -10.92 -0.05
CA ASP A 50 3.73 -9.67 -0.83
C ASP A 50 3.47 -9.93 -2.32
N LEU A 51 3.93 -11.08 -2.84
CA LEU A 51 3.63 -11.47 -4.22
C LEU A 51 2.13 -11.68 -4.43
N GLY A 52 1.45 -12.26 -3.42
CA GLY A 52 0.00 -12.41 -3.40
C GLY A 52 -0.72 -11.07 -3.51
N GLY A 53 -0.39 -10.13 -2.62
CA GLY A 53 -0.96 -8.78 -2.64
C GLY A 53 -0.73 -8.06 -3.97
N ILE A 54 0.50 -8.11 -4.50
CA ILE A 54 0.83 -7.50 -5.80
C ILE A 54 -0.04 -8.10 -6.92
N LEU A 55 -0.27 -9.41 -6.94
CA LEU A 55 -1.13 -10.06 -7.91
C LEU A 55 -2.60 -9.64 -7.74
N GLU A 56 -3.11 -9.59 -6.51
CA GLU A 56 -4.47 -9.15 -6.18
C GLU A 56 -4.72 -7.71 -6.66
N VAL A 57 -3.78 -6.82 -6.40
CA VAL A 57 -3.88 -5.40 -6.72
C VAL A 57 -3.71 -5.15 -8.22
N PHE A 58 -2.59 -5.59 -8.80
CA PHE A 58 -2.21 -5.16 -10.16
C PHE A 58 -2.72 -6.07 -11.26
N VAL A 59 -2.91 -7.37 -11.00
CA VAL A 59 -3.30 -8.34 -12.04
C VAL A 59 -4.78 -8.66 -11.96
N LEU A 60 -5.28 -8.95 -10.76
CA LEU A 60 -6.66 -9.36 -10.54
C LEU A 60 -7.62 -8.18 -10.36
N ASP A 61 -7.11 -6.99 -9.98
CA ASP A 61 -7.89 -5.78 -9.69
C ASP A 61 -9.00 -6.06 -8.67
N VAL A 62 -8.69 -6.83 -7.61
CA VAL A 62 -9.65 -7.26 -6.56
C VAL A 62 -10.34 -6.05 -5.93
N TYR A 63 -9.58 -4.98 -5.70
CA TYR A 63 -10.06 -3.74 -5.10
C TYR A 63 -10.78 -2.80 -6.07
N CYS A 64 -10.98 -3.23 -7.32
CA CYS A 64 -11.69 -2.47 -8.35
C CYS A 64 -11.16 -1.03 -8.47
N LEU A 65 -9.85 -0.85 -8.64
CA LEU A 65 -9.16 0.46 -8.58
C LEU A 65 -9.84 1.52 -9.46
N ARG A 66 -10.48 1.13 -10.57
CA ARG A 66 -11.21 2.03 -11.46
C ARG A 66 -12.39 2.74 -10.78
N THR A 67 -13.00 2.16 -9.76
CA THR A 67 -14.16 2.73 -9.04
C THR A 67 -13.77 3.80 -8.04
N ILE A 68 -12.49 3.86 -7.61
CA ILE A 68 -12.00 4.87 -6.66
C ILE A 68 -12.12 6.26 -7.29
N PRO A 69 -12.90 7.20 -6.71
CA PRO A 69 -13.02 8.56 -7.23
C PRO A 69 -11.65 9.27 -7.26
N CYS A 70 -11.35 10.03 -8.32
CA CYS A 70 -10.03 10.67 -8.49
C CYS A 70 -9.64 11.62 -7.34
N ASN A 71 -10.63 12.16 -6.65
CA ASN A 71 -10.48 13.10 -5.53
C ASN A 71 -10.73 12.45 -4.17
N ALA A 72 -10.78 11.11 -4.08
CA ALA A 72 -11.11 10.43 -2.84
C ALA A 72 -10.04 10.63 -1.75
N LEU A 73 -10.49 10.56 -0.49
CA LEU A 73 -9.66 10.15 0.63
C LEU A 73 -9.69 8.62 0.67
N VAL A 74 -8.53 8.00 0.50
CA VAL A 74 -8.36 6.55 0.59
C VAL A 74 -7.77 6.21 1.95
N LEU A 75 -8.41 5.31 2.68
CA LEU A 75 -7.86 4.69 3.87
C LEU A 75 -7.39 3.29 3.49
N ASP A 76 -6.07 3.08 3.52
CA ASP A 76 -5.42 1.79 3.26
C ASP A 76 -4.99 1.22 4.62
N LEU A 77 -5.84 0.35 5.19
CA LEU A 77 -5.67 -0.23 6.52
C LEU A 77 -4.98 -1.59 6.38
N GLY A 78 -3.78 -1.74 6.93
CA GLY A 78 -2.91 -2.88 6.64
C GLY A 78 -2.25 -2.71 5.28
N ALA A 79 -1.53 -1.61 5.09
CA ALA A 79 -0.97 -1.21 3.80
C ALA A 79 0.16 -2.14 3.30
N GLY A 80 0.68 -3.03 4.16
CA GLY A 80 1.75 -3.96 3.86
C GLY A 80 2.96 -3.23 3.29
N ILE A 81 3.45 -3.72 2.14
CA ILE A 81 4.57 -3.11 1.43
C ILE A 81 4.16 -1.93 0.52
N GLY A 82 2.89 -1.52 0.54
CA GLY A 82 2.37 -0.37 -0.19
C GLY A 82 1.93 -0.62 -1.63
N ASP A 83 1.73 -1.87 -2.03
CA ASP A 83 1.25 -2.27 -3.35
C ASP A 83 -0.11 -1.63 -3.71
N PHE A 84 -1.12 -1.74 -2.84
CA PHE A 84 -2.41 -1.08 -3.04
C PHE A 84 -2.25 0.45 -3.05
N SER A 85 -1.55 1.02 -2.07
CA SER A 85 -1.27 2.46 -1.99
C SER A 85 -0.62 3.02 -3.27
N LEU A 86 0.34 2.31 -3.87
CA LEU A 86 0.96 2.71 -5.13
C LEU A 86 -0.05 2.68 -6.30
N ALA A 87 -0.87 1.63 -6.38
CA ALA A 87 -1.87 1.49 -7.42
C ALA A 87 -2.98 2.55 -7.31
N ALA A 88 -3.48 2.78 -6.10
CA ALA A 88 -4.45 3.82 -5.78
C ALA A 88 -3.87 5.22 -6.06
N SER A 89 -2.61 5.48 -5.70
CA SER A 89 -1.95 6.77 -5.96
C SER A 89 -1.99 7.11 -7.46
N ASN A 90 -1.68 6.12 -8.30
CA ASN A 90 -1.74 6.27 -9.75
C ASN A 90 -3.17 6.54 -10.25
N ARG A 91 -4.16 5.87 -9.67
CA ARG A 91 -5.59 6.06 -9.98
C ARG A 91 -6.08 7.47 -9.65
N LEU A 92 -5.63 8.02 -8.53
CA LEU A 92 -6.01 9.36 -8.06
C LEU A 92 -5.35 10.48 -8.87
N ARG A 93 -4.20 10.23 -9.52
CA ARG A 93 -3.44 11.22 -10.30
C ARG A 93 -3.13 12.50 -9.51
N GLY A 94 -2.91 12.38 -8.19
CA GLY A 94 -2.69 13.52 -7.28
C GLY A 94 -3.95 14.31 -6.91
N GLY A 95 -5.12 13.94 -7.47
CA GLY A 95 -6.41 14.56 -7.16
C GLY A 95 -6.92 14.20 -5.76
N GLY A 96 -6.53 13.05 -5.22
CA GLY A 96 -6.92 12.54 -3.89
C GLY A 96 -5.73 12.30 -2.97
N LEU A 97 -6.01 11.85 -1.76
CA LEU A 97 -5.05 11.56 -0.71
C LEU A 97 -5.21 10.12 -0.21
N ILE A 98 -4.12 9.46 0.14
CA ILE A 98 -4.13 8.13 0.74
C ILE A 98 -3.49 8.20 2.12
N LEU A 99 -4.17 7.67 3.13
CA LEU A 99 -3.62 7.38 4.45
C LEU A 99 -3.32 5.89 4.51
N ALA A 100 -2.05 5.53 4.56
CA ALA A 100 -1.58 4.15 4.51
C ALA A 100 -1.09 3.74 5.90
N LEU A 101 -1.89 2.94 6.60
CA LEU A 101 -1.58 2.46 7.95
C LEU A 101 -0.95 1.07 7.85
N GLU A 102 0.30 0.93 8.28
CA GLU A 102 0.96 -0.37 8.38
C GLU A 102 1.53 -0.59 9.78
N PRO A 103 1.01 -1.56 10.55
CA PRO A 103 1.47 -1.79 11.91
C PRO A 103 2.79 -2.57 12.01
N ASN A 104 3.17 -3.38 11.01
CA ASN A 104 4.42 -4.13 11.02
C ASN A 104 5.60 -3.20 10.66
N PRO A 105 6.59 -3.01 11.56
CA PRO A 105 7.69 -2.09 11.28
C PRO A 105 8.51 -2.46 10.04
N THR A 106 8.68 -3.76 9.75
CA THR A 106 9.44 -4.23 8.57
C THR A 106 8.69 -3.88 7.28
N ASP A 107 7.39 -4.18 7.22
CA ASP A 107 6.57 -3.88 6.04
C ASP A 107 6.41 -2.36 5.88
N PHE A 108 6.32 -1.60 6.98
CA PHE A 108 6.28 -0.14 6.95
C PHE A 108 7.55 0.47 6.33
N GLN A 109 8.74 -0.08 6.60
CA GLN A 109 9.96 0.38 5.93
C GLN A 109 9.95 0.08 4.43
N LEU A 110 9.39 -1.06 4.02
CA LEU A 110 9.21 -1.39 2.61
C LEU A 110 8.18 -0.47 1.93
N LEU A 111 7.05 -0.19 2.59
CA LEU A 111 6.07 0.81 2.14
C LEU A 111 6.76 2.15 1.87
N ARG A 112 7.52 2.69 2.83
CA ARG A 112 8.23 3.97 2.64
C ARG A 112 9.23 3.91 1.48
N THR A 113 9.99 2.83 1.38
CA THR A 113 10.95 2.62 0.29
C THR A 113 10.24 2.59 -1.06
N ASN A 114 9.13 1.86 -1.16
CA ASN A 114 8.34 1.72 -2.38
C ASN A 114 7.69 3.04 -2.81
N LEU A 115 7.17 3.83 -1.86
CA LEU A 115 6.68 5.18 -2.14
C LEU A 115 7.79 6.09 -2.69
N GLN A 116 8.99 6.03 -2.13
CA GLN A 116 10.16 6.81 -2.57
C GLN A 116 10.62 6.42 -3.97
N LEU A 117 10.79 5.11 -4.23
CA LEU A 117 11.19 4.57 -5.54
C LEU A 117 10.24 4.98 -6.66
N ASN A 118 8.95 5.16 -6.33
CA ASN A 118 7.91 5.52 -7.30
C ASN A 118 7.57 7.03 -7.31
N HIS A 119 8.33 7.84 -6.56
CA HIS A 119 8.13 9.29 -6.42
C HIS A 119 6.70 9.69 -6.05
N VAL A 120 6.06 8.90 -5.19
CA VAL A 120 4.67 9.13 -4.76
C VAL A 120 4.63 10.18 -3.67
N ARG A 121 3.74 11.16 -3.84
CA ARG A 121 3.62 12.34 -2.94
C ARG A 121 2.25 12.50 -2.29
N ASN A 122 1.25 11.74 -2.74
CA ASN A 122 -0.12 11.81 -2.24
C ASN A 122 -0.49 10.63 -1.33
N VAL A 123 0.51 9.98 -0.75
CA VAL A 123 0.35 8.93 0.27
C VAL A 123 1.04 9.42 1.54
N ILE A 124 0.32 9.37 2.66
CA ILE A 124 0.84 9.62 4.00
C ILE A 124 0.93 8.26 4.70
N PRO A 125 2.13 7.69 4.84
CA PRO A 125 2.33 6.43 5.54
C PRO A 125 2.41 6.68 7.06
N GLU A 126 1.73 5.84 7.85
CA GLU A 126 1.73 5.87 9.31
C GLU A 126 2.01 4.47 9.88
N GLU A 127 2.98 4.38 10.79
CA GLU A 127 3.37 3.12 11.45
C GLU A 127 2.45 2.86 12.65
N CYS A 128 1.23 2.40 12.38
CA CYS A 128 0.25 2.06 13.41
C CYS A 128 -0.83 1.11 12.91
N ALA A 129 -1.47 0.43 13.86
CA ALA A 129 -2.74 -0.26 13.66
C ALA A 129 -3.90 0.71 13.92
N LEU A 130 -4.97 0.59 13.13
CA LEU A 130 -6.23 1.21 13.47
C LEU A 130 -6.81 0.51 14.70
N GLY A 131 -7.18 1.27 15.73
CA GLY A 131 -7.77 0.71 16.93
C GLY A 131 -8.82 1.60 17.55
N ARG A 132 -9.54 1.06 18.55
CA ARG A 132 -10.61 1.80 19.24
C ARG A 132 -10.06 2.87 20.17
N GLU A 133 -8.94 2.57 20.82
CA GLU A 133 -8.31 3.41 21.84
C GLU A 133 -6.80 3.49 21.60
N PRO A 134 -6.14 4.59 22.00
CA PRO A 134 -4.69 4.69 21.95
C PRO A 134 -4.04 3.62 22.85
N GLY A 135 -3.02 2.93 22.34
CA GLY A 135 -2.32 1.93 23.13
C GLY A 135 -1.27 1.17 22.36
N LEU A 136 -0.80 0.06 22.95
CA LEU A 136 0.06 -0.91 22.28
C LEU A 136 -0.71 -2.21 22.13
N VAL A 137 -0.60 -2.85 20.97
CA VAL A 137 -1.20 -4.14 20.67
C VAL A 137 -0.13 -5.10 20.16
N SER A 138 -0.17 -6.35 20.60
CA SER A 138 0.66 -7.42 20.07
C SER A 138 -0.07 -8.06 18.90
N LEU A 139 0.58 -8.09 17.74
CA LEU A 139 0.04 -8.67 16.50
C LEU A 139 0.97 -9.77 15.99
N SER A 140 0.41 -10.71 15.23
CA SER A 140 1.18 -11.78 14.59
C SER A 140 0.82 -11.88 13.12
N PHE A 141 1.80 -11.68 12.23
CA PHE A 141 1.63 -11.75 10.78
C PHE A 141 2.92 -12.22 10.09
N LYS A 142 2.81 -12.91 8.95
CA LYS A 142 3.96 -13.52 8.23
C LYS A 142 4.85 -14.40 9.13
N GLY A 143 4.26 -15.08 10.12
CA GLY A 143 5.00 -15.91 11.09
C GLY A 143 5.85 -15.11 12.10
N THR A 144 5.74 -13.79 12.13
CA THR A 144 6.42 -12.91 13.08
C THR A 144 5.41 -12.30 14.05
N SER A 145 5.83 -12.02 15.27
CA SER A 145 5.03 -11.25 16.24
C SER A 145 5.73 -9.94 16.54
N PHE A 146 4.96 -8.85 16.62
CA PHE A 146 5.46 -7.50 16.83
C PHE A 146 4.46 -6.68 17.65
N VAL A 147 4.94 -5.63 18.28
CA VAL A 147 4.11 -4.67 19.01
C VAL A 147 3.90 -3.46 18.12
N ALA A 148 2.64 -3.07 17.94
CA ALA A 148 2.25 -1.90 17.16
C ALA A 148 1.52 -0.89 18.03
N ARG A 149 1.59 0.39 17.65
CA ARG A 149 0.71 1.42 18.22
C ARG A 149 -0.70 1.22 17.70
N SER A 150 -1.66 1.12 18.60
CA SER A 150 -3.10 1.25 18.32
C SER A 150 -3.46 2.73 18.32
N VAL A 151 -4.07 3.23 17.25
CA VAL A 151 -4.45 4.64 17.12
C VAL A 151 -5.91 4.76 16.64
N PRO A 152 -6.75 5.57 17.31
CA PRO A 152 -8.10 5.89 16.84
C PRO A 152 -8.11 6.62 15.51
N LEU A 153 -9.15 6.38 14.71
CA LEU A 153 -9.32 7.03 13.40
C LEU A 153 -9.29 8.56 13.52
N ASP A 154 -9.94 9.13 14.53
CA ASP A 154 -9.98 10.57 14.73
C ASP A 154 -8.59 11.17 14.91
N ASP A 155 -7.69 10.46 15.57
CA ASP A 155 -6.33 10.94 15.81
C ASP A 155 -5.46 10.82 14.56
N ILE A 156 -5.66 9.77 13.75
CA ILE A 156 -5.07 9.63 12.42
C ILE A 156 -5.56 10.75 11.48
N LEU A 157 -6.86 11.06 11.50
CA LEU A 157 -7.42 12.14 10.69
C LEU A 157 -6.94 13.52 11.15
N LYS A 158 -6.75 13.74 12.46
CA LYS A 158 -6.15 14.96 13.01
C LYS A 158 -4.68 15.11 12.64
N SER A 159 -3.88 14.04 12.66
CA SER A 159 -2.47 14.09 12.23
C SER A 159 -2.35 14.40 10.74
N ALA A 160 -3.25 13.85 9.92
CA ALA A 160 -3.43 14.23 8.53
C ALA A 160 -4.07 15.63 8.35
N GLY A 161 -4.54 16.24 9.44
CA GLY A 161 -5.42 17.40 9.51
C GLY A 161 -4.87 18.69 8.91
N SER A 162 -3.56 18.92 8.85
CA SER A 162 -3.01 20.09 8.12
C SER A 162 -3.19 19.96 6.60
N PHE A 163 -3.19 18.74 6.08
CA PHE A 163 -3.49 18.39 4.69
C PHE A 163 -4.99 18.24 4.43
N TYR A 164 -5.73 17.66 5.38
CA TYR A 164 -7.17 17.42 5.29
C TYR A 164 -8.01 18.69 5.49
N SER A 165 -7.64 19.59 6.40
CA SER A 165 -8.39 20.83 6.67
C SER A 165 -8.50 21.76 5.45
N ARG A 166 -7.58 21.66 4.48
CA ARG A 166 -7.66 22.39 3.20
C ARG A 166 -8.66 21.78 2.21
N ARG A 167 -9.17 20.57 2.46
CA ARG A 167 -10.07 19.81 1.60
C ARG A 167 -11.26 19.32 2.43
N SER A 168 -12.37 20.06 2.36
CA SER A 168 -13.66 19.77 3.01
C SER A 168 -14.05 18.28 3.02
N LEU A 169 -14.80 17.84 4.03
CA LEU A 169 -15.49 16.53 4.16
C LEU A 169 -16.40 16.16 2.95
N SER A 170 -16.49 17.02 1.93
CA SER A 170 -17.17 16.76 0.66
C SER A 170 -16.45 15.77 -0.27
N HIS A 171 -15.26 15.28 0.09
CA HIS A 171 -14.52 14.31 -0.73
C HIS A 171 -15.01 12.88 -0.47
N PRO A 172 -15.24 12.06 -1.52
CA PRO A 172 -15.59 10.64 -1.33
C PRO A 172 -14.54 9.90 -0.50
N ILE A 173 -14.97 8.97 0.35
CA ILE A 173 -14.07 8.11 1.12
C ILE A 173 -14.07 6.72 0.50
N PHE A 174 -12.87 6.15 0.32
CA PHE A 174 -12.68 4.75 -0.06
C PHE A 174 -11.88 4.04 1.04
N VAL A 175 -12.30 2.86 1.45
CA VAL A 175 -11.63 2.08 2.50
C VAL A 175 -11.20 0.74 1.93
N LYS A 176 -9.92 0.43 2.08
CA LYS A 176 -9.35 -0.91 1.91
C LYS A 176 -8.88 -1.41 3.28
N MET A 177 -9.17 -2.66 3.58
CA MET A 177 -8.82 -3.29 4.87
C MET A 177 -8.50 -4.76 4.64
N ASP A 178 -7.29 -5.17 5.04
CA ASP A 178 -6.84 -6.57 5.10
C ASP A 178 -6.51 -6.97 6.55
#